data_AF-A0A2N5MHF8-F1
#
_entry.id   AF-A0A2N5MHF8-F1
#
_cell.length_a   1.000
_cell.length_b   1.000
_cell.length_c   1.000
_cell.angle_alpha   90.00
_cell.angle_beta   90.00
_cell.angle_gamma   90.00
#
_symmetry.space_group_name_H-M   'P 1'
#
loop_
_entity.id
_entity.type
_entity.pdbx_description
1 polymer ?
#
loop_
_entity_poly.entity_id
_entity_poly.type
_entity_poly.pdbx_seq_one_letter_code
_entity_poly.pdbx_strand_id
1 'polypeptide(L)'
;MEKFLRFCLELIGLVVLGVIVLTGLAVVEQYVYRLLGVRNVSWSFAQVANLLLFYVIYRSKWQFPGWFKSEKNTNPLSKGLVSWLIGISILFLIVEAV
;
A
#
# COMPACT_ATOMS: atom_id res chain seq x y z
N MET A 1 12.77 -26.29 -10.45
CA MET A 1 12.15 -26.25 -9.10
C MET A 1 12.51 -24.99 -8.33
N GLU A 2 13.80 -24.63 -8.24
CA GLU A 2 14.25 -23.48 -7.43
C GLU A 2 13.58 -22.13 -7.79
N LYS A 3 13.44 -21.81 -9.09
CA LYS A 3 12.77 -20.57 -9.54
C LYS A 3 11.31 -20.47 -9.09
N PHE A 4 10.60 -21.60 -9.09
CA PHE A 4 9.20 -21.65 -8.66
C PHE A 4 9.08 -21.45 -7.15
N LEU A 5 9.98 -22.07 -6.37
CA LEU A 5 9.99 -21.92 -4.92
C LEU A 5 10.33 -20.48 -4.49
N ARG A 6 11.29 -19.84 -5.17
CA ARG A 6 11.61 -18.41 -4.97
C ARG A 6 10.40 -17.52 -5.28
N PHE A 7 9.70 -17.77 -6.39
CA PHE A 7 8.47 -17.06 -6.74
C PHE A 7 7.38 -17.22 -5.66
N CYS A 8 7.16 -18.43 -5.15
CA CYS A 8 6.20 -18.65 -4.07
C CYS A 8 6.56 -17.89 -2.78
N LEU A 9 7.85 -17.87 -2.41
CA LEU A 9 8.33 -17.13 -1.23
C LEU A 9 8.15 -15.61 -1.38
N GLU A 10 8.40 -15.07 -2.58
CA GLU A 10 8.13 -13.65 -2.88
C GLU A 10 6.64 -13.32 -2.76
N LEU A 11 5.76 -14.19 -3.27
CA LEU A 11 4.31 -14.01 -3.18
C LEU A 11 3.84 -14.03 -1.73
N ILE A 12 4.34 -14.97 -0.92
CA ILE A 12 4.06 -15.03 0.52
C ILE A 12 4.55 -13.76 1.21
N GLY A 13 5.77 -13.31 0.93
CA GLY A 13 6.32 -12.07 1.49
C GLY A 13 5.49 -10.84 1.14
N LEU A 14 5.01 -10.73 -0.10
CA LEU A 14 4.11 -9.68 -0.55
C LEU A 14 2.79 -9.71 0.24
N VAL A 15 2.18 -10.89 0.39
CA VAL A 15 0.92 -11.05 1.14
C VAL A 15 1.12 -10.69 2.61
N VAL A 16 2.19 -11.17 3.25
CA VAL A 16 2.50 -10.87 4.66
C VAL A 16 2.71 -9.38 4.86
N LEU A 17 3.50 -8.72 4.01
CA LEU A 17 3.68 -7.28 4.04
C LEU A 17 2.36 -6.53 3.82
N GLY A 18 1.54 -7.00 2.88
CA GLY A 18 0.22 -6.44 2.60
C GLY A 18 -0.67 -6.46 3.83
N VAL A 19 -0.79 -7.60 4.51
CA VAL A 19 -1.59 -7.72 5.74
C VAL A 19 -1.08 -6.75 6.81
N ILE A 20 0.22 -6.75 7.10
CA ILE A 20 0.81 -5.89 8.14
C ILE A 20 0.51 -4.41 7.87
N VAL A 21 0.72 -3.97 6.63
CA VAL A 21 0.62 -2.54 6.27
C VAL A 21 -0.83 -2.10 6.20
N LEU A 22 -1.70 -2.88 5.56
CA LEU A 22 -3.11 -2.52 5.42
C LEU A 22 -3.82 -2.53 6.79
N THR A 23 -3.51 -3.50 7.66
CA THR A 23 -4.05 -3.49 9.03
C THR A 23 -3.52 -2.31 9.83
N GLY A 24 -2.22 -2.00 9.72
CA GLY A 24 -1.63 -0.83 10.37
C GLY A 24 -2.27 0.48 9.92
N LEU A 25 -2.47 0.66 8.60
CA LEU A 25 -3.14 1.83 8.04
C LEU A 25 -4.59 1.95 8.53
N ALA A 26 -5.35 0.86 8.54
CA ALA A 26 -6.74 0.88 9.01
C ALA A 26 -6.85 1.32 10.49
N VAL A 27 -5.92 0.90 11.35
CA VAL A 27 -5.87 1.33 12.76
C VAL A 27 -5.56 2.82 12.87
N VAL A 28 -4.57 3.31 12.11
CA VAL A 28 -4.20 4.73 12.08
C VAL A 28 -5.37 5.59 11.59
N GLU A 29 -6.03 5.19 10.51
CA GLU A 29 -7.19 5.88 9.95
C GLU A 29 -8.34 5.93 10.95
N GLN A 30 -8.66 4.80 11.60
CA GLN A 30 -9.72 4.76 12.60
C GLN A 30 -9.44 5.73 13.75
N TYR A 31 -8.18 5.82 14.19
CA TYR A 31 -7.76 6.75 15.22
C TYR A 31 -7.91 8.21 14.75
N VAL A 32 -7.44 8.53 13.55
CA VAL A 32 -7.54 9.87 12.95
C VAL A 32 -8.99 10.30 12.75
N TYR A 33 -9.84 9.45 12.18
CA TYR A 33 -11.26 9.75 11.97
C TYR A 33 -12.00 9.98 13.28
N ARG A 34 -11.70 9.21 14.33
CA ARG A 34 -12.26 9.43 15.66
C ARG A 34 -11.85 10.77 16.25
N LEU A 35 -10.58 11.17 16.10
CA LEU A 35 -10.08 12.47 16.55
C LEU A 35 -10.77 13.63 15.81
N LEU A 36 -11.09 13.43 14.53
CA LEU A 36 -11.81 14.41 13.71
C LEU A 36 -13.33 14.39 13.93
N GLY A 37 -13.85 13.50 14.77
CA GLY A 37 -15.28 13.41 15.06
C GLY A 37 -16.12 12.72 13.97
N VAL A 38 -15.49 12.06 13.00
CA VAL A 38 -16.17 11.33 11.92
C VAL A 38 -16.75 10.03 12.49
N ARG A 39 -18.08 9.87 12.39
CA ARG A 39 -18.81 8.72 12.97
C ARG A 39 -19.27 7.69 11.93
N ASN A 40 -19.52 8.11 10.69
CA ASN A 40 -20.02 7.25 9.63
C ASN A 40 -18.97 7.13 8.53
N VAL A 41 -18.20 6.05 8.58
CA VAL A 41 -17.18 5.72 7.58
C VAL A 41 -17.67 4.45 6.87
N SER A 42 -17.91 4.54 5.57
CA SER A 42 -18.30 3.42 4.69
C SER A 42 -17.13 2.47 4.39
N TRP A 43 -15.90 2.91 4.66
CA TRP A 43 -14.62 2.24 4.46
C TRP A 43 -14.26 1.91 3.01
N SER A 44 -15.12 2.24 2.05
CA SER A 44 -14.96 1.83 0.66
C SER A 44 -13.82 2.59 -0.01
N PHE A 45 -13.79 3.93 0.10
CA PHE A 45 -12.71 4.74 -0.44
C PHE A 45 -11.43 4.62 0.38
N ALA A 46 -11.54 4.41 1.70
CA ALA A 46 -10.38 4.14 2.56
C ALA A 46 -9.64 2.86 2.17
N GLN A 47 -10.35 1.76 1.87
CA GLN A 47 -9.71 0.52 1.41
C GLN A 47 -8.97 0.71 0.09
N VAL A 48 -9.57 1.43 -0.87
CA VAL A 48 -8.93 1.73 -2.16
C VAL A 48 -7.70 2.63 -1.96
N ALA A 49 -7.81 3.66 -1.12
CA ALA A 49 -6.70 4.54 -0.77
C ALA A 49 -5.53 3.74 -0.16
N ASN A 50 -5.83 2.82 0.76
CA ASN A 50 -4.85 1.96 1.42
C ASN A 50 -4.16 0.98 0.48
N LEU A 51 -4.90 0.35 -0.42
CA LEU A 51 -4.31 -0.51 -1.45
C LEU A 51 -3.38 0.29 -2.37
N LEU A 52 -3.75 1.53 -2.71
CA LEU A 52 -2.97 2.40 -3.56
C LEU A 52 -1.69 2.89 -2.83
N LEU A 53 -1.79 3.24 -1.55
CA LEU A 53 -0.64 3.56 -0.69
C LEU A 53 0.30 2.37 -0.54
N PHE A 54 -0.24 1.18 -0.25
CA PHE A 54 0.53 -0.06 -0.17
C PHE A 54 1.25 -0.33 -1.49
N TYR A 55 0.55 -0.22 -2.63
CA TYR A 55 1.16 -0.39 -3.95
C TYR A 55 2.32 0.58 -4.17
N VAL A 56 2.14 1.87 -3.86
CA VAL A 56 3.17 2.89 -4.01
C VAL A 56 4.38 2.59 -3.11
N ILE A 57 4.17 2.28 -1.83
CA ILE A 57 5.25 1.95 -0.88
C ILE A 57 5.99 0.69 -1.33
N TYR A 58 5.23 -0.36 -1.67
CA TYR A 58 5.77 -1.62 -2.13
C TYR A 58 6.60 -1.43 -3.40
N ARG A 59 6.05 -0.79 -4.43
CA ARG A 59 6.74 -0.58 -5.71
C ARG A 59 7.88 0.42 -5.66
N SER A 60 7.90 1.37 -4.73
CA SER A 60 8.95 2.41 -4.69
C SER A 60 10.10 2.05 -3.77
N LYS A 61 9.83 1.36 -2.65
CA LYS A 61 10.83 1.11 -1.60
C LYS A 61 11.06 -0.35 -1.27
N TRP A 62 10.04 -1.20 -1.23
CA TRP A 62 10.18 -2.55 -0.67
C TRP A 62 10.33 -3.67 -1.71
N GLN A 63 10.03 -3.41 -2.98
CA GLN A 63 10.23 -4.39 -4.05
C GLN A 63 11.71 -4.58 -4.42
N PHE A 64 12.55 -3.54 -4.29
CA PHE A 64 13.95 -3.56 -4.78
C PHE A 64 15.05 -3.93 -3.77
N PRO A 65 14.89 -3.83 -2.43
CA PRO A 65 15.93 -4.21 -1.49
C PRO A 65 15.92 -5.70 -1.10
N GLY A 66 15.03 -6.53 -1.65
CA GLY A 66 14.90 -7.95 -1.28
C GLY A 66 15.95 -8.90 -1.86
N TRP A 67 16.07 -10.09 -1.25
CA TRP A 67 16.94 -11.23 -1.65
C TRP A 67 16.75 -11.73 -3.09
N PHE A 68 15.64 -11.37 -3.74
CA PHE A 68 15.28 -11.85 -5.08
C PHE A 68 15.02 -10.68 -6.04
N LYS A 69 16.05 -9.88 -6.29
CA LYS A 69 16.05 -8.91 -7.40
C LYS A 69 15.84 -9.65 -8.72
N SER A 70 14.67 -9.47 -9.34
CA SER A 70 14.50 -9.79 -10.75
C SER A 70 15.22 -8.72 -11.57
N GLU A 71 16.18 -9.11 -12.42
CA GLU A 71 16.90 -8.19 -13.33
C GLU A 71 15.93 -7.38 -14.23
N LYS A 72 14.74 -7.93 -14.50
CA LYS A 72 13.69 -7.30 -15.31
C LYS A 72 12.85 -6.26 -14.56
N ASN A 73 12.94 -6.19 -13.24
CA ASN A 73 12.09 -5.34 -12.42
C ASN A 73 12.95 -4.35 -11.63
N THR A 74 13.63 -3.48 -12.37
CA THR A 74 14.65 -2.55 -11.86
C THR A 74 14.21 -1.09 -11.88
N ASN A 75 13.05 -0.80 -12.46
CA ASN A 75 12.56 0.57 -12.61
C ASN A 75 11.55 0.91 -11.50
N PRO A 76 11.95 1.67 -10.46
CA PRO A 76 11.01 2.25 -9.50
C PRO A 76 9.99 3.15 -10.21
N LEU A 77 8.83 3.33 -9.58
CA LEU A 77 7.87 4.33 -10.05
C LEU A 77 8.55 5.72 -10.11
N SER A 78 8.22 6.50 -11.15
CA SER A 78 8.71 7.87 -11.25
C SER A 78 8.21 8.69 -10.06
N LYS A 79 9.04 9.62 -9.56
CA LYS A 79 8.68 10.47 -8.41
C LYS A 79 7.38 11.24 -8.64
N GLY A 80 7.13 11.68 -9.87
CA GLY A 80 5.88 12.34 -10.26
C GLY A 80 4.66 11.43 -10.10
N LEU A 81 4.74 10.18 -10.58
CA LEU A 81 3.64 9.22 -10.46
C LEU A 81 3.39 8.83 -8.99
N VAL A 82 4.45 8.63 -8.20
CA VAL A 82 4.33 8.42 -6.75
C VAL A 82 3.59 9.57 -6.08
N SER A 83 3.98 10.82 -6.37
CA SER A 83 3.33 12.00 -5.80
C SER A 83 1.85 12.10 -6.18
N TRP A 84 1.52 11.81 -7.45
CA TRP A 84 0.14 11.80 -7.92
C TRP A 84 -0.70 10.72 -7.24
N LEU A 85 -0.19 9.49 -7.15
CA LEU A 85 -0.90 8.39 -6.51
C LEU A 85 -1.13 8.67 -5.01
N ILE A 86 -0.13 9.19 -4.30
CA ILE A 86 -0.28 9.60 -2.90
C ILE A 86 -1.35 10.70 -2.78
N GLY A 87 -1.35 11.69 -3.69
CA GLY A 87 -2.38 12.74 -3.73
C GLY A 87 -3.79 12.17 -3.91
N ILE A 88 -3.96 11.21 -4.84
CA ILE A 88 -5.24 10.51 -5.07
C ILE A 88 -5.67 9.72 -3.83
N SER A 89 -4.75 8.99 -3.19
CA SER A 89 -5.04 8.28 -1.93
C SER A 89 -5.54 9.24 -0.85
N ILE A 90 -4.89 10.38 -0.67
CA ILE A 90 -5.30 11.38 0.32
C ILE A 90 -6.69 11.93 0.00
N LEU A 91 -6.96 12.24 -1.28
CA LEU A 91 -8.30 12.69 -1.70
C LEU A 91 -9.37 11.66 -1.37
N PHE A 92 -9.11 10.37 -1.58
CA PHE A 92 -10.05 9.30 -1.24
C PHE A 92 -10.30 9.21 0.27
N LEU A 93 -9.27 9.41 1.11
CA LEU A 93 -9.45 9.46 2.56
C LEU A 93 -10.26 10.68 3.01
N ILE A 94 -10.09 11.82 2.34
CA ILE A 94 -10.88 13.02 2.63
C ILE A 94 -12.34 12.81 2.21
N VAL A 95 -12.59 12.28 1.01
CA VAL A 95 -13.94 12.00 0.52
C VAL A 95 -14.67 11.02 1.44
N GLU A 96 -13.97 10.04 2.00
CA GLU A 96 -14.54 9.10 2.96
C GLU A 96 -14.92 9.77 4.30
N ALA A 97 -14.24 10.87 4.66
CA ALA A 97 -14.45 11.58 5.92
C ALA A 97 -15.60 12.61 5.88
N VAL A 98 -16.15 12.89 4.69
CA VAL A 98 -17.24 13.85 4.43
C VAL A 98 -18.56 13.13 4.28
#